data_AF-A0A375YHB5-F1
#
_entry.id   AF-A0A375YHB5-F1
#
_cell.length_a   1.000
_cell.length_b   1.000
_cell.length_c   1.000
_cell.angle_alpha   90.00
_cell.angle_beta   90.00
_cell.angle_gamma   90.00
#
_symmetry.space_group_name_H-M   'P 1'
#
loop_
_entity.id
_entity.type
_entity.pdbx_description
1 polymer ?
#
loop_
_entity_poly.entity_id
_entity_poly.type
_entity_poly.pdbx_seq_one_letter_code
_entity_poly.pdbx_strand_id
1 'polypeptide(L)'
;MTRPAFATARQTELFDAVVALFLADGFAHLTLDEIAARLRCSKSTLYALAPSKEQLVQAATVHFFRTATDAVESRVNAVSGARDRIAAYLAAVGAALDPASDQFMADLDAFAPARAIYERNTRIAARRVQELIAEGVAAGDFRDVHAAFAADLVAGVMVRIQQRTVRANTGLDDADAYRELAAILTGGIQA
;
A
#
# COMPACT_ATOMS: atom_id res chain seq x y z
N MET A 1 -13.89 6.11 7.89
CA MET A 1 -13.61 7.49 8.36
C MET A 1 -12.77 7.37 9.62
N THR A 2 -11.53 7.87 9.68
CA THR A 2 -11.21 9.31 9.84
C THR A 2 -9.88 9.67 9.15
N ARG A 3 -9.88 10.73 8.31
CA ARG A 3 -8.64 11.46 7.91
C ARG A 3 -7.90 11.88 9.19
N PRO A 4 -6.59 12.18 9.16
CA PRO A 4 -5.99 12.87 10.30
C PRO A 4 -6.80 14.16 10.50
N ALA A 5 -7.47 14.27 11.64
CA ALA A 5 -8.34 15.40 11.92
C ALA A 5 -7.47 16.59 12.29
N PHE A 6 -6.88 17.23 11.29
CA PHE A 6 -6.23 18.52 11.51
C PHE A 6 -7.29 19.56 11.85
N ALA A 7 -6.90 20.57 12.61
CA ALA A 7 -7.82 21.60 13.11
C ALA A 7 -8.49 22.40 11.98
N THR A 8 -7.92 22.42 10.78
CA THR A 8 -8.43 23.18 9.63
C THR A 8 -8.42 22.38 8.32
N ALA A 9 -9.33 22.73 7.41
CA ALA A 9 -9.36 22.18 6.04
C ALA A 9 -8.03 22.44 5.30
N ARG A 10 -7.47 23.64 5.45
CA ARG A 10 -6.20 24.03 4.84
C ARG A 10 -5.01 23.17 5.32
N GLN A 11 -4.97 22.80 6.59
CA GLN A 11 -3.93 21.88 7.09
C GLN A 11 -4.08 20.48 6.49
N THR A 12 -5.33 20.06 6.26
CA THR A 12 -5.60 18.75 5.64
C THR A 12 -5.18 18.75 4.17
N GLU A 13 -5.51 19.80 3.42
CA GLU A 13 -5.06 19.98 2.03
C GLU A 13 -3.53 20.03 1.92
N LEU A 14 -2.87 20.77 2.82
CA LEU A 14 -1.41 20.81 2.85
C LEU A 14 -0.81 19.44 3.17
N PHE A 15 -1.38 18.71 4.12
CA PHE A 15 -0.89 17.38 4.46
C PHE A 15 -1.07 16.38 3.32
N ASP A 16 -2.19 16.43 2.60
CA ASP A 16 -2.40 15.61 1.41
C ASP A 16 -1.38 15.98 0.31
N ALA A 17 -1.02 17.26 0.18
CA ALA A 17 0.05 17.70 -0.72
C ALA A 17 1.45 17.21 -0.28
N VAL A 18 1.72 17.13 1.02
CA VAL A 18 2.94 16.49 1.56
C VAL A 18 2.97 15.01 1.20
N VAL A 19 1.86 14.29 1.37
CA VAL A 19 1.74 12.87 0.99
C VAL A 19 2.03 12.71 -0.50
N ALA A 20 1.39 13.50 -1.36
CA ALA A 20 1.61 13.44 -2.80
C ALA A 20 3.07 13.71 -3.20
N LEU A 21 3.71 14.71 -2.56
CA LEU A 21 5.12 15.01 -2.79
C LEU A 21 6.03 13.82 -2.41
N PHE A 22 5.80 13.21 -1.24
CA PHE A 22 6.59 12.06 -0.80
C PHE A 22 6.38 10.85 -1.69
N LEU A 23 5.15 10.59 -2.14
CA LEU A 23 4.88 9.48 -3.06
C LEU A 23 5.62 9.68 -4.39
N ALA A 24 5.58 10.89 -4.96
CA ALA A 24 6.20 11.18 -6.25
C ALA A 24 7.74 11.18 -6.21
N ASP A 25 8.34 11.82 -5.19
CA ASP A 25 9.78 12.10 -5.21
C ASP A 25 10.57 11.18 -4.24
N GLY A 26 9.90 10.54 -3.29
CA GLY A 26 10.52 10.04 -2.07
C GLY A 26 10.67 11.15 -1.02
N PHE A 27 11.24 10.81 0.13
CA PHE A 27 11.33 11.71 1.29
C PHE A 27 12.72 11.80 1.92
N ALA A 28 13.61 10.82 1.71
CA ALA A 28 14.89 10.76 2.42
C ALA A 28 15.77 11.98 2.10
N HIS A 29 15.82 12.36 0.83
CA HIS A 29 16.65 13.45 0.32
C HIS A 29 16.05 14.86 0.55
N LEU A 30 14.76 14.98 0.85
CA LEU A 30 14.08 16.27 0.99
C LEU A 30 14.29 16.93 2.37
N THR A 31 14.75 18.17 2.42
CA THR A 31 14.76 18.98 3.65
C THR A 31 13.40 19.63 3.93
N LEU A 32 13.15 20.05 5.17
CA LEU A 32 11.93 20.82 5.50
C LEU A 32 11.87 22.16 4.75
N ASP A 33 13.01 22.77 4.42
CA ASP A 33 13.06 23.98 3.58
C ASP A 33 12.57 23.67 2.17
N GLU A 34 13.06 22.59 1.56
CA GLU A 34 12.67 22.19 0.21
C GLU A 34 11.20 21.79 0.12
N ILE A 35 10.69 21.08 1.14
CA ILE A 35 9.26 20.74 1.24
C ILE A 35 8.44 22.03 1.34
N ALA A 36 8.82 22.95 2.23
CA ALA A 36 8.13 24.23 2.41
C ALA A 36 8.12 25.07 1.12
N ALA A 37 9.26 25.13 0.42
CA ALA A 37 9.39 25.85 -0.84
C ALA A 37 8.53 25.22 -1.95
N ARG A 38 8.59 23.90 -2.13
CA ARG A 38 7.78 23.18 -3.15
C ARG A 38 6.28 23.33 -2.91
N LEU A 39 5.86 23.26 -1.65
CA LEU A 39 4.45 23.38 -1.25
C LEU A 39 4.00 24.82 -1.00
N ARG A 40 4.88 25.81 -1.22
CA ARG A 40 4.62 27.25 -1.01
C ARG A 40 4.03 27.56 0.36
N CYS A 41 4.56 26.92 1.40
CA CYS A 41 4.18 27.16 2.79
C CYS A 41 5.40 27.52 3.65
N SER A 42 5.18 27.90 4.90
CA SER A 42 6.27 28.13 5.85
C SER A 42 6.65 26.83 6.56
N LYS A 43 7.89 26.75 7.05
CA LYS A 43 8.32 25.70 7.98
C LYS A 43 7.41 25.58 9.21
N SER A 44 6.97 26.72 9.76
CA SER A 44 6.03 26.72 10.89
C SER A 44 4.70 26.02 10.57
N THR A 45 4.26 26.09 9.31
CA THR A 45 3.05 25.38 8.87
C THR A 45 3.29 23.86 8.81
N LEU A 46 4.47 23.41 8.35
CA LEU A 46 4.85 21.99 8.40
C LEU A 46 4.98 21.49 9.84
N TYR A 47 5.55 22.29 10.75
CA TYR A 47 5.64 21.96 12.17
C TYR A 47 4.27 21.85 12.86
N ALA A 48 3.25 22.56 12.35
CA ALA A 48 1.88 22.41 12.82
C ALA A 48 1.24 21.08 12.37
N LEU A 49 1.77 20.42 11.33
CA LEU A 49 1.33 19.09 10.89
C LEU A 49 2.04 17.97 11.66
N ALA A 50 3.35 18.11 11.87
CA ALA A 50 4.14 17.16 12.63
C ALA A 50 5.37 17.84 13.28
N PRO A 51 5.80 17.41 14.48
CA PRO A 51 6.90 18.06 15.20
C PRO A 51 8.29 17.89 14.56
N SER A 52 8.47 16.91 13.65
CA SER A 52 9.72 16.68 12.93
C SER A 52 9.48 16.13 11.52
N LYS A 53 10.51 16.16 10.66
CA LYS A 53 10.47 15.51 9.33
C LYS A 53 10.15 14.03 9.45
N GLU A 54 10.78 13.33 10.40
CA GLU A 54 10.56 11.90 10.61
C GLU A 54 9.11 11.60 11.02
N GLN A 55 8.50 12.43 11.87
CA GLN A 55 7.11 12.29 12.25
C GLN A 55 6.16 12.67 11.11
N LEU A 56 6.54 13.63 10.26
CA LEU A 56 5.80 13.97 9.05
C LEU A 56 5.78 12.79 8.07
N VAL A 57 6.93 12.13 7.86
CA VAL A 57 7.05 10.91 7.03
C VAL A 57 6.20 9.77 7.60
N GLN A 58 6.28 9.50 8.90
CA GLN A 58 5.47 8.46 9.52
C GLN A 58 3.97 8.74 9.37
N ALA A 59 3.54 9.98 9.63
CA ALA A 59 2.15 10.39 9.47
C ALA A 59 1.69 10.23 8.01
N ALA A 60 2.49 10.68 7.04
CA ALA A 60 2.20 10.56 5.62
C ALA A 60 2.10 9.09 5.18
N THR A 61 3.02 8.25 5.66
CA THR A 61 3.03 6.79 5.38
C THR A 61 1.77 6.12 5.94
N VAL A 62 1.40 6.40 7.19
CA VAL A 62 0.16 5.90 7.79
C VAL A 62 -1.06 6.37 7.01
N HIS A 63 -1.09 7.65 6.60
CA HIS A 63 -2.19 8.19 5.83
C HIS A 63 -2.32 7.48 4.48
N PHE A 64 -1.22 7.32 3.75
CA PHE A 64 -1.19 6.65 2.46
C PHE A 64 -1.77 5.24 2.55
N PHE A 65 -1.24 4.38 3.43
CA PHE A 65 -1.70 3.00 3.54
C PHE A 65 -3.14 2.87 4.04
N ARG A 66 -3.61 3.80 4.89
CA ARG A 66 -5.02 3.82 5.32
C ARG A 66 -5.94 4.15 4.14
N THR A 67 -5.63 5.20 3.39
CA THR A 67 -6.43 5.59 2.20
C THR A 67 -6.39 4.49 1.14
N ALA A 68 -5.25 3.83 0.95
CA ALA A 68 -5.12 2.65 0.10
C ALA A 68 -6.03 1.50 0.58
N THR A 69 -6.00 1.17 1.87
CA THR A 69 -6.86 0.12 2.45
C THR A 69 -8.35 0.41 2.23
N ASP A 70 -8.78 1.64 2.49
CA ASP A 70 -10.17 2.06 2.28
C ASP A 70 -10.59 1.91 0.80
N ALA A 71 -9.70 2.29 -0.14
CA ALA A 71 -9.96 2.16 -1.56
C ALA A 71 -10.01 0.68 -2.02
N VAL A 72 -9.14 -0.17 -1.49
CA VAL A 72 -9.11 -1.61 -1.77
C VAL A 72 -10.39 -2.28 -1.31
N GLU A 73 -10.77 -2.10 -0.04
CA GLU A 73 -11.99 -2.71 0.51
C GLU A 73 -13.24 -2.23 -0.23
N SER A 74 -13.31 -0.95 -0.61
CA SER A 74 -14.44 -0.43 -1.40
C SER A 74 -14.57 -1.13 -2.76
N ARG A 75 -13.46 -1.46 -3.43
CA ARG A 75 -13.51 -2.18 -4.72
C ARG A 75 -13.91 -3.64 -4.53
N VAL A 76 -13.38 -4.29 -3.50
CA VAL A 76 -13.64 -5.71 -3.21
C VAL A 76 -15.09 -5.94 -2.82
N ASN A 77 -15.69 -5.01 -2.07
CA ASN A 77 -17.10 -5.09 -1.66
C ASN A 77 -18.08 -4.88 -2.83
N ALA A 78 -17.63 -4.33 -3.96
CA ALA A 78 -18.43 -4.17 -5.17
C ALA A 78 -18.41 -5.42 -6.09
N VAL A 79 -17.60 -6.44 -5.75
CA VAL A 79 -17.40 -7.65 -6.56
C VAL A 79 -18.00 -8.86 -5.85
N SER A 80 -18.63 -9.72 -6.63
CA SER A 80 -19.21 -10.99 -6.16
C SER A 80 -18.38 -12.17 -6.67
N GLY A 81 -18.45 -13.30 -5.96
CA GLY A 81 -17.69 -14.52 -6.29
C GLY A 81 -16.30 -14.51 -5.66
N ALA A 82 -15.93 -15.61 -5.00
CA ALA A 82 -14.71 -15.65 -4.21
C ALA A 82 -13.44 -15.43 -5.03
N ARG A 83 -13.37 -16.01 -6.24
CA ARG A 83 -12.23 -15.84 -7.16
C ARG A 83 -12.05 -14.38 -7.57
N ASP A 84 -13.13 -13.74 -7.99
CA ASP A 84 -13.10 -12.36 -8.50
C ASP A 84 -12.82 -11.37 -7.38
N ARG A 85 -13.29 -11.65 -6.14
CA ARG A 85 -12.94 -10.83 -4.97
C ARG A 85 -11.45 -10.88 -4.63
N ILE A 86 -10.80 -12.05 -4.69
CA ILE A 86 -9.34 -12.16 -4.48
C ILE A 86 -8.57 -11.40 -5.57
N ALA A 87 -8.98 -11.58 -6.82
CA ALA A 87 -8.38 -10.88 -7.95
C ALA A 87 -8.52 -9.36 -7.82
N ALA A 88 -9.73 -8.89 -7.53
CA ALA A 88 -10.04 -7.50 -7.32
C ALA A 88 -9.25 -6.92 -6.15
N TYR A 89 -9.06 -7.70 -5.07
CA TYR A 89 -8.24 -7.30 -3.93
C TYR A 89 -6.81 -7.01 -4.37
N LEU A 90 -6.14 -7.99 -4.98
CA LEU A 90 -4.72 -7.87 -5.35
C LEU A 90 -4.50 -6.81 -6.44
N ALA A 91 -5.37 -6.75 -7.45
CA ALA A 91 -5.33 -5.71 -8.46
C ALA A 91 -5.57 -4.30 -7.85
N ALA A 92 -6.47 -4.19 -6.88
CA ALA A 92 -6.69 -2.94 -6.17
C ALA A 92 -5.50 -2.53 -5.30
N VAL A 93 -4.80 -3.49 -4.67
CA VAL A 93 -3.54 -3.20 -3.95
C VAL A 93 -2.49 -2.66 -4.91
N GLY A 94 -2.30 -3.29 -6.07
CA GLY A 94 -1.40 -2.79 -7.11
C GLY A 94 -1.75 -1.36 -7.55
N ALA A 95 -3.02 -1.12 -7.87
CA ALA A 95 -3.50 0.22 -8.25
C ALA A 95 -3.35 1.28 -7.14
N ALA A 96 -3.46 0.88 -5.87
CA ALA A 96 -3.27 1.78 -4.74
C ALA A 96 -1.80 2.13 -4.51
N LEU A 97 -0.86 1.30 -4.99
CA LEU A 97 0.57 1.55 -4.94
C LEU A 97 1.10 2.33 -6.15
N ASP A 98 0.36 2.44 -7.26
CA ASP A 98 0.80 3.21 -8.46
C ASP A 98 1.31 4.63 -8.19
N PRO A 99 0.74 5.42 -7.26
CA PRO A 99 1.27 6.76 -6.98
C PRO A 99 2.65 6.74 -6.30
N ALA A 100 3.03 5.64 -5.67
CA ALA A 100 4.28 5.48 -4.96
C ALA A 100 5.43 5.21 -5.92
N SER A 101 6.31 6.20 -6.08
CA SER A 101 7.52 6.06 -6.88
C SER A 101 8.46 4.98 -6.34
N ASP A 102 9.30 4.47 -7.22
CA ASP A 102 10.39 3.57 -6.86
C ASP A 102 11.31 4.14 -5.76
N GLN A 103 11.54 5.46 -5.79
CA GLN A 103 12.34 6.16 -4.78
C GLN A 103 11.63 6.20 -3.43
N PHE A 104 10.31 6.46 -3.39
CA PHE A 104 9.53 6.38 -2.15
C PHE A 104 9.59 4.98 -1.55
N MET A 105 9.45 3.94 -2.37
CA MET A 105 9.50 2.56 -1.90
C MET A 105 10.90 2.16 -1.39
N ALA A 106 11.97 2.69 -2.00
CA ALA A 106 13.32 2.53 -1.49
C ALA A 106 13.54 3.26 -0.14
N ASP A 107 13.02 4.49 -0.03
CA ASP A 107 13.11 5.27 1.21
C ASP A 107 12.32 4.62 2.35
N LEU A 108 11.14 4.04 2.06
CA LEU A 108 10.34 3.26 3.02
C LEU A 108 11.16 2.10 3.60
N ASP A 109 11.81 1.31 2.74
CA ASP A 109 12.60 0.15 3.15
C ASP A 109 13.81 0.54 4.03
N ALA A 110 14.49 1.63 3.64
CA ALA A 110 15.65 2.15 4.34
C ALA A 110 15.32 2.83 5.69
N PHE A 111 14.10 3.35 5.86
CA PHE A 111 13.69 4.06 7.08
C PHE A 111 12.82 3.18 7.99
N ALA A 112 13.44 2.63 9.05
CA ALA A 112 12.83 1.61 9.92
C ALA A 112 11.41 1.94 10.45
N PRO A 113 11.07 3.16 10.90
CA PRO A 113 9.70 3.48 11.32
C PRO A 113 8.67 3.35 10.19
N ALA A 114 9.01 3.78 8.98
CA ALA A 114 8.11 3.68 7.83
C ALA A 114 8.05 2.26 7.28
N ARG A 115 9.18 1.52 7.26
CA ARG A 115 9.20 0.09 6.96
C ARG A 115 8.29 -0.70 7.89
N ALA A 116 8.33 -0.45 9.20
CA ALA A 116 7.47 -1.14 10.16
C ALA A 116 5.97 -0.89 9.90
N ILE A 117 5.61 0.33 9.44
CA ILE A 117 4.24 0.63 9.00
C ILE A 117 3.90 -0.20 7.75
N TYR A 118 4.78 -0.25 6.75
CA TYR A 118 4.52 -1.04 5.55
C TYR A 118 4.39 -2.53 5.85
N GLU A 119 5.33 -3.12 6.60
CA GLU A 119 5.29 -4.52 7.06
C GLU A 119 3.98 -4.86 7.77
N ARG A 120 3.50 -3.98 8.65
CA ARG A 120 2.23 -4.17 9.37
C ARG A 120 1.04 -4.17 8.40
N ASN A 121 0.99 -3.22 7.46
CA ASN A 121 -0.10 -3.15 6.48
C ASN A 121 -0.09 -4.39 5.56
N THR A 122 1.08 -4.84 5.11
CA THR A 122 1.21 -6.07 4.30
C THR A 122 0.74 -7.29 5.08
N ARG A 123 1.04 -7.41 6.38
CA ARG A 123 0.51 -8.50 7.22
C ARG A 123 -1.01 -8.48 7.35
N ILE A 124 -1.61 -7.30 7.45
CA ILE A 124 -3.08 -7.14 7.47
C ILE A 124 -3.67 -7.55 6.11
N ALA A 125 -3.07 -7.07 5.02
CA ALA A 125 -3.52 -7.38 3.67
C ALA A 125 -3.40 -8.88 3.34
N ALA A 126 -2.29 -9.51 3.73
CA ALA A 126 -2.10 -10.95 3.58
C ALA A 126 -3.19 -11.73 4.34
N ARG A 127 -3.47 -11.37 5.60
CA ARG A 127 -4.57 -11.97 6.36
C ARG A 127 -5.92 -11.81 5.66
N ARG A 128 -6.18 -10.63 5.10
CA ARG A 128 -7.43 -10.36 4.38
C ARG A 128 -7.59 -11.27 3.15
N VAL A 129 -6.51 -11.51 2.40
CA VAL A 129 -6.54 -12.48 1.29
C VAL A 129 -6.80 -13.90 1.79
N GLN A 130 -6.19 -14.30 2.92
CA GLN A 130 -6.46 -15.60 3.55
C GLN A 130 -7.94 -15.75 3.95
N GLU A 131 -8.55 -14.70 4.48
CA GLU A 131 -9.98 -14.65 4.81
C GLU A 131 -10.85 -14.79 3.56
N LEU A 132 -10.57 -14.04 2.48
CA LEU A 132 -11.31 -14.15 1.22
C LEU A 132 -11.24 -15.57 0.63
N ILE A 133 -10.08 -16.23 0.75
CA ILE A 133 -9.92 -17.62 0.34
C ILE A 133 -10.74 -18.56 1.22
N ALA A 134 -10.69 -18.39 2.55
CA ALA A 134 -11.47 -19.20 3.48
C ALA A 134 -12.99 -19.05 3.27
N GLU A 135 -13.45 -17.83 3.00
CA GLU A 135 -14.85 -17.52 2.64
C GLU A 135 -15.29 -18.32 1.40
N GLY A 136 -14.47 -18.33 0.34
CA GLY A 136 -14.80 -19.10 -0.87
C GLY A 136 -14.76 -20.61 -0.69
N VAL A 137 -13.89 -21.13 0.19
CA VAL A 137 -13.90 -22.57 0.55
C VAL A 137 -15.21 -22.92 1.25
N ALA A 138 -15.61 -22.12 2.23
CA ALA A 138 -16.86 -22.35 2.96
C ALA A 138 -18.10 -22.26 2.06
N ALA A 139 -18.05 -21.42 1.01
CA ALA A 139 -19.11 -21.31 0.00
C ALA A 139 -19.10 -22.45 -1.04
N GLY A 140 -18.03 -23.26 -1.11
CA GLY A 140 -17.87 -24.30 -2.13
C GLY A 140 -17.43 -23.78 -3.50
N ASP A 141 -16.97 -22.53 -3.58
CA ASP A 141 -16.57 -21.86 -4.83
C ASP A 141 -15.22 -22.34 -5.37
N PHE A 142 -14.37 -22.91 -4.51
CA PHE A 142 -13.07 -23.45 -4.90
C PHE A 142 -13.10 -24.97 -5.02
N ARG A 143 -12.56 -25.49 -6.14
CA ARG A 143 -12.24 -26.92 -6.32
C ARG A 143 -11.23 -27.37 -5.26
N ASP A 144 -10.91 -28.67 -5.25
CA ASP A 144 -9.90 -29.36 -4.43
C ASP A 144 -8.45 -28.89 -4.70
N VAL A 145 -8.24 -27.57 -4.73
CA VAL A 145 -6.96 -26.91 -4.53
C VAL A 145 -6.83 -26.76 -3.03
N HIS A 146 -5.65 -27.05 -2.47
CA HIS A 146 -5.39 -26.77 -1.06
C HIS A 146 -5.46 -25.25 -0.83
N ALA A 147 -6.64 -24.74 -0.53
CA ALA A 147 -6.91 -23.31 -0.38
C ALA A 147 -6.02 -22.68 0.69
N ALA A 148 -5.75 -23.41 1.78
CA ALA A 148 -4.78 -23.02 2.79
C ALA A 148 -3.37 -22.83 2.21
N PHE A 149 -2.93 -23.70 1.29
CA PHE A 149 -1.65 -23.57 0.61
C PHE A 149 -1.63 -22.40 -0.38
N ALA A 150 -2.72 -22.17 -1.12
CA ALA A 150 -2.84 -21.00 -1.99
C ALA A 150 -2.79 -19.68 -1.18
N ALA A 151 -3.49 -19.65 -0.04
CA ALA A 151 -3.46 -18.56 0.92
C ALA A 151 -2.05 -18.30 1.48
N ASP A 152 -1.32 -19.35 1.85
CA ASP A 152 0.06 -19.26 2.32
C ASP A 152 1.01 -18.76 1.22
N LEU A 153 0.87 -19.29 0.00
CA LEU A 153 1.65 -18.88 -1.17
C LEU A 153 1.47 -17.38 -1.46
N VAL A 154 0.23 -16.90 -1.52
CA VAL A 154 -0.07 -15.48 -1.78
C VAL A 154 0.49 -14.60 -0.67
N ALA A 155 0.25 -14.96 0.60
CA ALA A 155 0.81 -14.23 1.73
C ALA A 155 2.35 -14.16 1.68
N GLY A 156 3.01 -15.27 1.34
CA GLY A 156 4.46 -15.33 1.18
C GLY A 156 4.97 -14.41 0.07
N VAL A 157 4.30 -14.38 -1.10
CA VAL A 157 4.67 -13.47 -2.19
C VAL A 157 4.48 -12.02 -1.77
N MET A 158 3.38 -11.66 -1.10
CA MET A 158 3.12 -10.30 -0.62
C MET A 158 4.22 -9.80 0.33
N VAL A 159 4.71 -10.65 1.24
CA VAL A 159 5.85 -10.33 2.11
C VAL A 159 7.11 -10.10 1.29
N ARG A 160 7.38 -10.93 0.28
CA ARG A 160 8.56 -10.78 -0.59
C ARG A 160 8.51 -9.54 -1.49
N ILE A 161 7.31 -9.09 -1.88
CA ILE A 161 7.10 -7.80 -2.55
C ILE A 161 7.50 -6.68 -1.59
N GLN A 162 6.93 -6.68 -0.38
CA GLN A 162 7.22 -5.69 0.65
C GLN A 162 8.71 -5.62 1.03
N GLN A 163 9.41 -6.75 1.06
CA GLN A 163 10.85 -6.84 1.32
C GLN A 163 11.72 -6.52 0.09
N ARG A 164 11.12 -6.03 -1.00
CA ARG A 164 11.77 -5.73 -2.29
C ARG A 164 12.52 -6.90 -2.91
N THR A 165 12.29 -8.12 -2.43
CA THR A 165 12.93 -9.35 -2.93
C THR A 165 12.38 -9.74 -4.30
N VAL A 166 11.08 -9.52 -4.55
CA VAL A 166 10.52 -9.69 -5.90
C VAL A 166 11.20 -8.73 -6.87
N ARG A 167 11.27 -7.43 -6.53
CA ARG A 167 11.96 -6.42 -7.34
C ARG A 167 13.41 -6.79 -7.64
N ALA A 168 14.17 -7.25 -6.64
CA ALA A 168 15.56 -7.67 -6.83
C ALA A 168 15.71 -8.87 -7.79
N ASN A 169 14.73 -9.77 -7.80
CA ASN A 169 14.80 -11.01 -8.59
C ASN A 169 14.17 -10.88 -9.99
N THR A 170 13.16 -10.04 -10.16
CA THR A 170 12.36 -9.97 -11.39
C THR A 170 12.41 -8.61 -12.08
N GLY A 171 12.85 -7.56 -11.37
CA GLY A 171 12.79 -6.18 -11.84
C GLY A 171 11.39 -5.54 -11.78
N LEU A 172 10.36 -6.27 -11.36
CA LEU A 172 9.02 -5.72 -11.18
C LEU A 172 8.98 -4.80 -9.97
N ASP A 173 8.39 -3.62 -10.12
CA ASP A 173 8.02 -2.81 -8.97
C ASP A 173 6.86 -3.46 -8.19
N ASP A 174 6.56 -2.92 -7.01
CA ASP A 174 5.58 -3.52 -6.12
C ASP A 174 4.17 -3.53 -6.74
N ALA A 175 3.79 -2.46 -7.46
CA ALA A 175 2.48 -2.36 -8.08
C ALA A 175 2.30 -3.39 -9.21
N ASP A 176 3.29 -3.54 -10.07
CA ASP A 176 3.33 -4.54 -11.13
C ASP A 176 3.38 -5.96 -10.56
N ALA A 177 4.13 -6.20 -9.49
CA ALA A 177 4.16 -7.51 -8.84
C ALA A 177 2.79 -7.92 -8.28
N TYR A 178 2.01 -6.98 -7.72
CA TYR A 178 0.63 -7.24 -7.29
C TYR A 178 -0.32 -7.52 -8.47
N ARG A 179 -0.17 -6.79 -9.59
CA ARG A 179 -0.93 -7.04 -10.82
C ARG A 179 -0.63 -8.42 -11.40
N GLU A 180 0.65 -8.79 -11.47
CA GLU A 180 1.08 -10.10 -11.96
C GLU A 180 0.55 -11.23 -11.08
N LEU A 181 0.59 -11.05 -9.75
CA LEU A 181 0.00 -12.01 -8.81
C LEU A 181 -1.51 -12.16 -9.01
N ALA A 182 -2.23 -11.05 -9.23
CA ALA A 182 -3.67 -11.09 -9.54
C ALA A 182 -3.94 -11.82 -10.88
N ALA A 183 -3.13 -11.56 -11.91
CA ALA A 183 -3.23 -12.19 -13.22
C ALA A 183 -2.98 -13.71 -13.13
N ILE A 184 -1.95 -14.16 -12.41
CA ILE A 184 -1.65 -15.59 -12.25
C ILE A 184 -2.78 -16.33 -11.52
N LEU A 185 -3.38 -15.72 -10.48
CA LEU A 185 -4.47 -16.35 -9.72
C LEU A 185 -5.79 -16.44 -10.52
N THR A 186 -5.98 -15.60 -11.53
CA THR A 186 -7.21 -15.55 -12.34
C THR A 186 -7.09 -16.16 -13.74
N GLY A 187 -5.93 -16.08 -14.36
CA GLY A 187 -5.66 -16.61 -15.70
C GLY A 187 -4.89 -17.94 -15.69
N GLY A 188 -4.19 -18.25 -14.59
CA GLY A 188 -3.11 -19.24 -14.60
C GLY A 188 -1.87 -18.71 -15.36
N ILE A 189 -0.80 -19.50 -15.40
CA ILE A 189 0.29 -19.26 -16.36
C ILE A 189 -0.16 -19.87 -17.68
N GLN A 190 -0.53 -19.02 -18.64
CA GLN A 190 -0.88 -19.46 -19.99
C GLN A 190 0.40 -19.58 -20.83
N ALA A 191 0.48 -20.64 -21.64
CA ALA A 191 1.62 -20.96 -22.50
C ALA A 191 1.67 -20.07 -23.76
#